data_AF-A0A4P9Y4D5-F1
#
_entry.id   AF-A0A4P9Y4D5-F1
#
_cell.length_a   1.000
_cell.length_b   1.000
_cell.length_c   1.000
_cell.angle_alpha   90.00
_cell.angle_beta   90.00
_cell.angle_gamma   90.00
#
_symmetry.space_group_name_H-M   'P 1'
#
loop_
_entity.id
_entity.type
_entity.pdbx_description
1 polymer ?
#
loop_
_entity_poly.entity_id
_entity_poly.type
_entity_poly.pdbx_seq_one_letter_code
_entity_poly.pdbx_strand_id
1 'polypeptide(L)'
;MSVKVSPANPPKPPLIGHVQGSFAEDTFKKRLPSIVQRVVEEIGMAVQSLEGQEQDAKVQEGKELMQRITCLKEGMEADAPLPPMLDDGAQDVKEWVLIQEKEFPKGTWFTVTWLFGECFTYRLIQAMLSLSTHWKTLDPFAGQKARTLQASQDSITVLGKRYVEDILGKKSGKEEAEVFREIALVCLWGNRADLSLLVHLDLAKTGEGTTFQLKSDEHAEVPILANDLDRVWEYVRTLRSGQIDVILDNAGFELFGDLLFADYLYSQGHARVIRLHGKAIPWFVSDVVDQDVTDLLHVLSQHEDASLRELATRWKGFLMRGIWIFEAHPFWTSPRAFWHLPEVSDLWEGHLRNSDFLVFKGDLNHRKLLYDCYWPHTTPFSQAIGPMGQSESDYPALLTLRTCKSDVVVGL
;
A
#
# COMPACT_ATOMS: atom_id res chain seq x y z
N MET A 1 8.49 -28.33 -21.99
CA MET A 1 8.99 -26.96 -21.75
C MET A 1 8.18 -26.41 -20.60
N SER A 2 8.80 -25.96 -19.50
CA SER A 2 8.05 -25.28 -18.44
C SER A 2 7.43 -24.02 -19.01
N VAL A 3 6.13 -23.82 -18.80
CA VAL A 3 5.46 -22.57 -19.19
C VAL A 3 6.15 -21.41 -18.46
N LYS A 4 6.51 -20.34 -19.18
CA LYS A 4 7.10 -19.15 -18.56
C LYS A 4 6.05 -18.53 -17.63
N VAL A 5 6.46 -18.23 -16.40
CA VAL A 5 5.60 -17.55 -15.42
C VAL A 5 5.24 -16.16 -15.97
N SER A 6 3.93 -15.86 -15.99
CA SER A 6 3.37 -14.61 -16.53
C SER A 6 2.07 -14.25 -15.79
N PRO A 7 1.53 -13.03 -15.90
CA PRO A 7 0.23 -12.68 -15.33
C PRO A 7 -0.88 -13.71 -15.60
N ALA A 8 -1.00 -14.27 -16.82
CA ALA A 8 -1.98 -15.33 -17.09
C ALA A 8 -1.54 -16.75 -16.70
N ASN A 9 -0.25 -16.97 -16.47
CA ASN A 9 0.32 -18.28 -16.14
C ASN A 9 1.10 -18.22 -14.80
N PRO A 10 0.41 -18.08 -13.66
CA PRO A 10 1.04 -18.10 -12.34
C PRO A 10 1.66 -19.46 -11.98
N PRO A 11 2.54 -19.51 -10.98
CA PRO A 11 3.22 -20.74 -10.55
C PRO A 11 2.30 -21.79 -9.89
N LYS A 12 1.10 -21.38 -9.48
CA LYS A 12 0.02 -22.22 -8.91
C LYS A 12 -1.32 -21.80 -9.53
N PRO A 13 -2.40 -22.59 -9.38
CA PRO A 13 -3.70 -22.21 -9.91
C PRO A 13 -4.10 -20.77 -9.49
N PRO A 14 -4.51 -19.91 -10.44
CA PRO A 14 -4.84 -18.52 -10.15
C PRO A 14 -6.07 -18.40 -9.27
N LEU A 15 -6.12 -17.34 -8.46
CA LEU A 15 -7.39 -16.82 -7.94
C LEU A 15 -8.13 -16.14 -9.11
N ILE A 16 -9.39 -16.50 -9.35
CA ILE A 16 -10.24 -15.98 -10.45
C ILE A 16 -11.68 -15.76 -9.97
N GLY A 17 -12.46 -14.96 -10.69
CA GLY A 17 -13.83 -14.59 -10.31
C GLY A 17 -14.89 -15.69 -10.45
N HIS A 18 -14.57 -16.83 -11.06
CA HIS A 18 -15.51 -17.96 -11.24
C HIS A 18 -15.51 -18.97 -10.08
N VAL A 19 -14.61 -18.85 -9.10
CA VAL A 19 -14.57 -19.79 -7.97
C VAL A 19 -15.60 -19.40 -6.92
N GLN A 20 -16.69 -20.15 -6.86
CA GLN A 20 -17.80 -19.88 -5.94
C GLN A 20 -17.35 -19.86 -4.47
N GLY A 21 -17.72 -18.81 -3.75
CA GLY A 21 -17.38 -18.60 -2.34
C GLY A 21 -15.97 -18.06 -2.09
N SER A 22 -15.18 -17.83 -3.13
CA SER A 22 -13.85 -17.20 -3.00
C SER A 22 -13.98 -15.69 -2.77
N PHE A 23 -12.94 -15.11 -2.16
CA PHE A 23 -12.86 -13.66 -2.01
C PHE A 23 -12.66 -12.96 -3.37
N ALA A 24 -12.02 -13.63 -4.33
CA ALA A 24 -11.91 -13.15 -5.71
C ALA A 24 -13.27 -13.00 -6.38
N GLU A 25 -14.18 -13.99 -6.23
CA GLU A 25 -15.55 -13.90 -6.74
C GLU A 25 -16.29 -12.70 -6.12
N ASP A 26 -16.28 -12.55 -4.79
CA ASP A 26 -16.93 -11.41 -4.13
C ASP A 26 -16.34 -10.06 -4.59
N THR A 27 -15.02 -10.04 -4.81
CA THR A 27 -14.32 -8.85 -5.29
C THR A 27 -14.79 -8.42 -6.67
N PHE A 28 -14.82 -9.35 -7.63
CA PHE A 28 -15.30 -9.04 -8.97
C PHE A 28 -16.80 -8.75 -9.02
N LYS A 29 -17.63 -9.51 -8.30
CA LYS A 29 -19.09 -9.37 -8.35
C LYS A 29 -19.62 -8.14 -7.62
N LYS A 30 -18.93 -7.68 -6.57
CA LYS A 30 -19.46 -6.65 -5.68
C LYS A 30 -18.47 -5.52 -5.40
N ARG A 31 -17.25 -5.85 -4.97
CA ARG A 31 -16.32 -4.84 -4.45
C ARG A 31 -15.81 -3.90 -5.54
N LEU A 32 -15.34 -4.43 -6.67
CA LEU A 32 -14.89 -3.64 -7.82
C LEU A 32 -16.03 -2.78 -8.39
N PRO A 33 -17.23 -3.30 -8.72
CA PRO A 33 -18.36 -2.47 -9.12
C PRO A 33 -18.69 -1.35 -8.13
N SER A 34 -18.61 -1.62 -6.83
CA SER A 34 -18.84 -0.62 -5.78
C SER A 34 -17.74 0.45 -5.73
N ILE A 35 -16.47 0.08 -5.99
CA ILE A 35 -15.35 1.04 -6.10
C ILE A 35 -15.57 1.94 -7.32
N VAL A 36 -15.90 1.36 -8.47
CA VAL A 36 -16.16 2.10 -9.70
C VAL A 36 -17.34 3.05 -9.52
N GLN A 37 -18.40 2.62 -8.83
CA GLN A 37 -19.54 3.47 -8.49
C GLN A 37 -19.11 4.68 -7.64
N ARG A 38 -18.24 4.49 -6.64
CA ARG A 38 -17.72 5.61 -5.83
C ARG A 38 -16.90 6.60 -6.66
N VAL A 39 -16.14 6.14 -7.65
CA VAL A 39 -15.43 7.04 -8.58
C VAL A 39 -16.43 7.91 -9.35
N VAL A 40 -17.54 7.33 -9.83
CA VAL A 40 -18.63 8.09 -10.48
C VAL A 40 -19.23 9.13 -9.54
N GLU A 41 -19.46 8.77 -8.28
CA GLU A 41 -20.01 9.67 -7.26
C GLU A 41 -19.06 10.84 -6.95
N GLU A 42 -17.76 10.58 -6.82
CA GLU A 42 -16.74 11.62 -6.55
C GLU A 42 -16.62 12.61 -7.73
N ILE A 43 -16.62 12.11 -8.97
CA ILE A 43 -16.68 12.98 -10.16
C ILE A 43 -18.00 13.75 -10.17
N GLY A 44 -19.12 13.11 -9.83
CA GLY A 44 -20.44 13.75 -9.77
C GLY A 44 -20.49 14.90 -8.77
N MET A 45 -19.94 14.72 -7.57
CA MET A 45 -19.83 15.78 -6.56
C MET A 45 -18.96 16.94 -7.07
N ALA A 46 -17.83 16.62 -7.71
CA ALA A 46 -16.97 17.64 -8.29
C ALA A 46 -17.68 18.41 -9.43
N VAL A 47 -18.42 17.72 -10.31
CA VAL A 47 -19.22 18.35 -11.37
C VAL A 47 -20.30 19.26 -10.79
N GLN A 48 -21.05 18.81 -9.79
CA GLN A 48 -22.07 19.61 -9.12
C GLN A 48 -21.51 20.89 -8.51
N SER A 49 -20.31 20.84 -7.94
CA SER A 49 -19.65 22.03 -7.38
C SER A 49 -19.32 23.12 -8.41
N LEU A 50 -19.29 22.76 -9.70
CA LEU A 50 -18.98 23.66 -10.82
C LEU A 50 -20.25 24.16 -11.54
N GLU A 51 -21.42 23.60 -11.27
CA GLU A 51 -22.66 24.01 -11.94
C GLU A 51 -23.01 25.47 -11.58
N GLY A 52 -23.35 26.26 -12.60
CA GLY A 52 -23.60 27.70 -12.45
C GLY A 52 -22.35 28.59 -12.50
N GLN A 53 -21.16 28.01 -12.70
CA GLN A 53 -19.92 28.74 -13.01
C GLN A 53 -19.70 28.78 -14.54
N GLU A 54 -18.85 29.69 -15.05
CA GLU A 54 -18.44 29.74 -16.48
C GLU A 54 -17.50 28.57 -16.85
N GLN A 55 -17.93 27.32 -16.64
CA GLN A 55 -17.15 26.10 -16.83
C GLN A 55 -17.93 24.98 -17.54
N ASP A 56 -18.85 25.34 -18.45
CA ASP A 56 -19.75 24.40 -19.13
C ASP A 56 -19.02 23.23 -19.81
N ALA A 57 -17.86 23.49 -20.43
CA ALA A 57 -17.05 22.45 -21.08
C ALA A 57 -16.53 21.41 -20.08
N LYS A 58 -16.10 21.83 -18.88
CA LYS A 58 -15.61 20.93 -17.83
C LYS A 58 -16.75 20.11 -17.21
N VAL A 59 -17.90 20.74 -17.00
CA VAL A 59 -19.13 20.07 -16.52
C VAL A 59 -19.58 19.00 -17.51
N GLN A 60 -19.62 19.32 -18.80
CA GLN A 60 -20.01 18.40 -19.86
C GLN A 60 -19.03 17.21 -19.97
N GLU A 61 -17.72 17.47 -20.00
CA GLU A 61 -16.70 16.42 -20.04
C GLU A 61 -16.79 15.52 -18.79
N GLY A 62 -17.08 16.09 -17.62
CA GLY A 62 -17.28 15.33 -16.38
C GLY A 62 -18.49 14.38 -16.46
N LYS A 63 -19.61 14.83 -17.02
CA LYS A 63 -20.81 14.01 -17.25
C LYS A 63 -20.53 12.86 -18.22
N GLU A 64 -19.77 13.11 -19.29
CA GLU A 64 -19.35 12.08 -20.24
C GLU A 64 -18.41 11.05 -19.60
N LEU A 65 -17.48 11.50 -18.77
CA LEU A 65 -16.56 10.63 -18.03
C LEU A 65 -17.33 9.72 -17.06
N MET A 66 -18.28 10.28 -16.30
CA MET A 66 -19.18 9.50 -15.43
C MET A 66 -19.92 8.41 -16.19
N GLN A 67 -20.43 8.72 -17.39
CA GLN A 67 -21.12 7.73 -18.22
C GLN A 67 -20.18 6.60 -18.66
N ARG A 68 -18.96 6.92 -19.13
CA ARG A 68 -17.97 5.91 -19.55
C ARG A 68 -17.58 4.98 -18.40
N ILE A 69 -17.37 5.53 -17.20
CA ILE A 69 -17.03 4.77 -15.99
C ILE A 69 -18.24 3.94 -15.52
N THR A 70 -19.46 4.43 -15.71
CA THR A 70 -20.68 3.64 -15.44
C THR A 70 -20.78 2.43 -16.37
N CYS A 71 -20.51 2.59 -17.66
CA CYS A 71 -20.48 1.46 -18.61
C CYS A 71 -19.41 0.42 -18.25
N LEU A 72 -18.27 0.86 -17.70
CA LEU A 72 -17.24 -0.05 -17.18
C LEU A 72 -17.79 -0.94 -16.05
N LYS A 73 -18.51 -0.34 -15.09
CA LYS A 73 -19.17 -1.05 -14.00
C LYS A 73 -20.20 -2.06 -14.51
N GLU A 74 -21.07 -1.66 -15.45
CA GLU A 74 -22.06 -2.55 -16.05
C GLU A 74 -21.41 -3.76 -16.75
N GLY A 75 -20.27 -3.53 -17.43
CA GLY A 75 -19.47 -4.59 -18.03
C GLY A 75 -18.91 -5.57 -16.99
N MET A 76 -18.46 -5.09 -15.84
CA MET A 76 -18.00 -5.92 -14.72
C MET A 76 -19.13 -6.81 -14.17
N GLU A 77 -20.30 -6.21 -13.91
CA GLU A 77 -21.46 -6.91 -13.36
C GLU A 77 -21.99 -7.99 -14.31
N ALA A 78 -21.85 -7.78 -15.62
CA ALA A 78 -22.27 -8.72 -16.65
C ALA A 78 -21.20 -9.78 -17.04
N ASP A 79 -20.04 -9.80 -16.38
CA ASP A 79 -18.86 -10.61 -16.79
C ASP A 79 -18.54 -10.45 -18.29
N ALA A 80 -18.63 -9.22 -18.78
CA ALA A 80 -18.34 -8.90 -20.18
C ALA A 80 -16.85 -9.14 -20.50
N PRO A 81 -16.50 -9.32 -21.80
CA PRO A 81 -15.11 -9.21 -22.24
C PRO A 81 -14.47 -7.92 -21.74
N LEU A 82 -13.18 -7.98 -21.36
CA LEU A 82 -12.45 -6.80 -20.95
C LEU A 82 -12.43 -5.76 -22.09
N PRO A 83 -12.73 -4.49 -21.83
CA PRO A 83 -12.55 -3.44 -22.82
C PRO A 83 -11.05 -3.31 -23.16
N PRO A 84 -10.68 -2.86 -24.36
CA PRO A 84 -9.28 -2.62 -24.69
C PRO A 84 -8.66 -1.58 -23.74
N MET A 85 -7.40 -1.79 -23.34
CA MET A 85 -6.64 -0.76 -22.63
C MET A 85 -6.56 0.50 -23.49
N LEU A 86 -6.76 1.66 -22.86
CA LEU A 86 -6.74 2.95 -23.54
C LEU A 86 -5.30 3.48 -23.60
N ASP A 87 -4.86 3.88 -24.79
CA ASP A 87 -3.56 4.54 -24.98
C ASP A 87 -3.65 6.01 -24.56
N ASP A 88 -3.20 6.31 -23.34
CA ASP A 88 -3.10 7.64 -22.76
C ASP A 88 -1.71 8.28 -22.93
N GLY A 89 -0.82 7.63 -23.69
CA GLY A 89 0.56 8.05 -23.91
C GLY A 89 1.51 7.84 -22.73
N ALA A 90 1.07 7.20 -21.64
CA ALA A 90 1.95 6.87 -20.52
C ALA A 90 2.97 5.78 -20.90
N GLN A 91 4.14 5.78 -20.25
CA GLN A 91 5.24 4.87 -20.57
C GLN A 91 4.86 3.38 -20.42
N ASP A 92 3.96 3.06 -19.50
CA ASP A 92 3.54 1.69 -19.16
C ASP A 92 2.49 1.11 -20.11
N VAL A 93 1.82 1.94 -20.92
CA VAL A 93 0.61 1.52 -21.65
C VAL A 93 0.88 0.41 -22.67
N LYS A 94 2.07 0.41 -23.28
CA LYS A 94 2.49 -0.63 -24.22
C LYS A 94 2.57 -2.00 -23.55
N GLU A 95 3.03 -2.04 -22.31
CA GLU A 95 3.10 -3.28 -21.54
C GLU A 95 1.70 -3.78 -21.18
N TRP A 96 0.81 -2.88 -20.75
CA TRP A 96 -0.58 -3.23 -20.46
C TRP A 96 -1.32 -3.82 -21.67
N VAL A 97 -1.22 -3.17 -22.83
CA VAL A 97 -1.79 -3.66 -24.10
C VAL A 97 -1.19 -5.02 -24.45
N LEU A 98 0.12 -5.19 -24.33
CA LEU A 98 0.79 -6.46 -24.62
C LEU A 98 0.29 -7.59 -23.72
N ILE A 99 0.21 -7.37 -22.40
CA ILE A 99 -0.27 -8.37 -21.44
C ILE A 99 -1.74 -8.71 -21.74
N GLN A 100 -2.59 -7.71 -21.96
CA GLN A 100 -3.99 -7.94 -22.28
C GLN A 100 -4.15 -8.78 -23.56
N GLU A 101 -3.52 -8.38 -24.67
CA GLU A 101 -3.70 -9.03 -25.96
C GLU A 101 -3.03 -10.41 -26.06
N LYS A 102 -1.86 -10.59 -25.45
CA LYS A 102 -1.09 -11.84 -25.57
C LYS A 102 -1.44 -12.86 -24.51
N GLU A 103 -1.73 -12.40 -23.30
CA GLU A 103 -1.95 -13.30 -22.16
C GLU A 103 -3.44 -13.49 -21.87
N PHE A 104 -4.28 -12.49 -22.16
CA PHE A 104 -5.73 -12.54 -21.94
C PHE A 104 -6.57 -12.20 -23.19
N PRO A 105 -6.30 -12.77 -24.39
CA PRO A 105 -6.95 -12.38 -25.66
C PRO A 105 -8.48 -12.56 -25.68
N LYS A 106 -9.03 -13.37 -24.77
CA LYS A 106 -10.47 -13.62 -24.60
C LYS A 106 -10.90 -13.44 -23.14
N GLY A 107 -10.12 -12.68 -22.36
CA GLY A 107 -10.39 -12.44 -20.95
C GLY A 107 -11.69 -11.66 -20.77
N THR A 108 -12.51 -12.15 -19.86
CA THR A 108 -13.64 -11.44 -19.25
C THR A 108 -13.25 -11.04 -17.83
N TRP A 109 -14.06 -10.21 -17.17
CA TRP A 109 -13.81 -9.79 -15.80
C TRP A 109 -13.59 -10.95 -14.83
N PHE A 110 -14.30 -12.07 -14.98
CA PHE A 110 -14.20 -13.19 -14.03
C PHE A 110 -13.27 -14.31 -14.48
N THR A 111 -12.78 -14.30 -15.74
CA THR A 111 -11.86 -15.33 -16.26
C THR A 111 -10.39 -14.93 -16.21
N VAL A 112 -10.08 -13.64 -16.12
CA VAL A 112 -8.71 -13.19 -15.86
C VAL A 112 -8.29 -13.49 -14.42
N THR A 113 -6.97 -13.55 -14.18
CA THR A 113 -6.46 -13.65 -12.81
C THR A 113 -6.90 -12.46 -11.98
N TRP A 114 -7.20 -12.69 -10.70
CA TRP A 114 -7.73 -11.68 -9.79
C TRP A 114 -6.82 -10.45 -9.70
N LEU A 115 -5.52 -10.66 -9.47
CA LEU A 115 -4.52 -9.59 -9.47
C LEU A 115 -4.57 -8.73 -10.76
N PHE A 116 -4.57 -9.36 -11.94
CA PHE A 116 -4.64 -8.62 -13.20
C PHE A 116 -5.95 -7.82 -13.31
N GLY A 117 -7.10 -8.42 -13.03
CA GLY A 117 -8.40 -7.76 -13.18
C GLY A 117 -8.58 -6.55 -12.25
N GLU A 118 -8.12 -6.63 -11.00
CA GLU A 118 -8.11 -5.47 -10.10
C GLU A 118 -7.15 -4.39 -10.59
N CYS A 119 -5.88 -4.73 -10.88
CA CYS A 119 -4.90 -3.76 -11.36
C CYS A 119 -5.36 -3.09 -12.68
N PHE A 120 -5.96 -3.86 -13.59
CA PHE A 120 -6.50 -3.38 -14.86
C PHE A 120 -7.62 -2.35 -14.65
N THR A 121 -8.49 -2.57 -13.64
CA THR A 121 -9.56 -1.63 -13.29
C THR A 121 -9.02 -0.24 -12.97
N TYR A 122 -8.05 -0.15 -12.06
CA TYR A 122 -7.46 1.12 -11.66
C TYR A 122 -6.70 1.79 -12.81
N ARG A 123 -5.91 1.01 -13.57
CA ARG A 123 -5.17 1.56 -14.72
C ARG A 123 -6.09 2.10 -15.80
N LEU A 124 -7.21 1.43 -16.07
CA LEU A 124 -8.18 1.86 -17.07
C LEU A 124 -8.92 3.13 -16.64
N ILE A 125 -9.32 3.25 -15.37
CA ILE A 125 -9.90 4.49 -14.82
C ILE A 125 -8.90 5.63 -14.94
N GLN A 126 -7.64 5.40 -14.57
CA GLN A 126 -6.57 6.39 -14.73
C GLN A 126 -6.39 6.81 -16.20
N ALA A 127 -6.49 5.88 -17.15
CA ALA A 127 -6.40 6.19 -18.57
C ALA A 127 -7.56 7.07 -19.04
N MET A 128 -8.80 6.75 -18.61
CA MET A 128 -9.99 7.55 -18.91
C MET A 128 -9.86 8.98 -18.38
N LEU A 129 -9.33 9.15 -17.16
CA LEU A 129 -9.02 10.45 -16.59
C LEU A 129 -7.91 11.15 -17.37
N SER A 130 -6.81 10.45 -17.67
CA SER A 130 -5.63 11.03 -18.33
C SER A 130 -5.89 11.52 -19.75
N LEU A 131 -6.85 10.90 -20.44
CA LEU A 131 -7.32 11.28 -21.78
C LEU A 131 -8.30 12.46 -21.78
N SER A 132 -8.83 12.85 -20.62
CA SER A 132 -9.66 14.05 -20.50
C SER A 132 -8.80 15.32 -20.57
N THR A 133 -9.44 16.44 -20.91
CA THR A 133 -8.81 17.76 -20.96
C THR A 133 -8.82 18.43 -19.58
N HIS A 134 -9.95 18.38 -18.88
CA HIS A 134 -10.19 19.12 -17.66
C HIS A 134 -10.08 18.29 -16.37
N TRP A 135 -10.06 16.96 -16.48
CA TRP A 135 -10.07 16.02 -15.35
C TRP A 135 -8.79 15.18 -15.23
N LYS A 136 -7.77 15.47 -16.06
CA LYS A 136 -6.51 14.72 -16.18
C LYS A 136 -5.76 14.50 -14.87
N THR A 137 -5.81 15.48 -13.97
CA THR A 137 -5.06 15.45 -12.71
C THR A 137 -5.95 15.09 -11.51
N LEU A 138 -7.20 14.69 -11.75
CA LEU A 138 -8.09 14.28 -10.66
C LEU A 138 -7.61 12.94 -10.09
N ASP A 139 -7.31 12.92 -8.79
CA ASP A 139 -7.32 11.70 -8.00
C ASP A 139 -8.74 11.49 -7.45
N PRO A 140 -9.50 10.50 -7.96
CA PRO A 140 -10.87 10.27 -7.52
C PRO A 140 -10.97 9.74 -6.07
N PHE A 141 -9.84 9.41 -5.43
CA PHE A 141 -9.79 8.87 -4.08
C PHE A 141 -9.22 9.87 -3.05
N ALA A 142 -8.69 11.01 -3.49
CA ALA A 142 -8.11 12.03 -2.60
C ALA A 142 -9.08 12.49 -1.52
N GLY A 143 -10.36 12.71 -1.87
CA GLY A 143 -11.40 13.09 -0.91
C GLY A 143 -11.59 12.04 0.20
N GLN A 144 -11.62 10.76 -0.16
CA GLN A 144 -11.71 9.67 0.82
C GLN A 144 -10.47 9.62 1.71
N LYS A 145 -9.26 9.70 1.13
CA LYS A 145 -7.98 9.69 1.87
C LYS A 145 -7.91 10.84 2.89
N ALA A 146 -8.30 12.05 2.48
CA ALA A 146 -8.34 13.21 3.36
C ALA A 146 -9.32 13.03 4.54
N ARG A 147 -10.53 12.52 4.29
CA ARG A 147 -11.53 12.22 5.34
C ARG A 147 -11.01 11.16 6.33
N THR A 148 -10.36 10.11 5.84
CA THR A 148 -9.77 9.07 6.70
C THR A 148 -8.62 9.61 7.55
N LEU A 149 -7.75 10.46 6.97
CA LEU A 149 -6.69 11.14 7.73
C LEU A 149 -7.26 12.08 8.81
N GLN A 150 -8.32 12.82 8.49
CA GLN A 150 -9.02 13.69 9.43
C GLN A 150 -9.67 12.89 10.57
N ALA A 151 -10.31 11.76 10.26
CA ALA A 151 -10.89 10.86 11.27
C ALA A 151 -9.84 10.26 12.22
N SER A 152 -8.56 10.25 11.82
CA SER A 152 -7.47 9.64 12.59
C SER A 152 -6.66 10.64 13.44
N GLN A 153 -7.03 11.94 13.46
CA GLN A 153 -6.22 12.99 14.10
C GLN A 153 -5.92 12.74 15.58
N ASP A 154 -6.89 12.25 16.36
CA ASP A 154 -6.68 11.96 17.78
C ASP A 154 -5.64 10.85 17.98
N SER A 155 -5.70 9.79 17.17
CA SER A 155 -4.74 8.69 17.19
C SER A 155 -3.35 9.15 16.78
N ILE A 156 -3.26 9.97 15.72
CA ILE A 156 -1.99 10.59 15.26
C ILE A 156 -1.39 11.45 16.37
N THR A 157 -2.22 12.24 17.05
CA THR A 157 -1.79 13.13 18.14
C THR A 157 -1.23 12.35 19.31
N VAL A 158 -1.96 11.35 19.82
CA VAL A 158 -1.51 10.52 20.94
C VAL A 158 -0.19 9.82 20.60
N LEU A 159 -0.14 9.16 19.43
CA LEU A 159 1.01 8.39 19.02
C LEU A 159 2.23 9.26 18.72
N GLY A 160 2.04 10.39 18.04
CA GLY A 160 3.12 11.31 17.70
C GLY A 160 3.73 12.00 18.91
N LYS A 161 2.92 12.45 19.89
CA LYS A 161 3.44 12.98 21.17
C LYS A 161 4.32 11.97 21.86
N ARG A 162 3.80 10.75 22.00
CA ARG A 162 4.52 9.66 22.65
C ARG A 162 5.83 9.34 21.96
N TYR A 163 5.82 9.27 20.63
CA TYR A 163 7.02 8.99 19.86
C TYR A 163 8.10 10.06 20.08
N VAL A 164 7.74 11.34 20.09
CA VAL A 164 8.69 12.42 20.36
C VAL A 164 9.21 12.38 21.80
N GLU A 165 8.32 12.24 22.79
CA GLU A 165 8.69 12.31 24.21
C GLU A 165 9.45 11.08 24.69
N ASP A 166 8.98 9.87 24.35
CA ASP A 166 9.49 8.61 24.89
C ASP A 166 10.63 8.05 24.02
N ILE A 167 10.44 8.05 22.70
CA ILE A 167 11.34 7.36 21.76
C ILE A 167 12.48 8.29 21.34
N LEU A 168 12.17 9.46 20.77
CA LEU A 168 13.21 10.42 20.40
C LEU A 168 13.87 11.06 21.64
N GLY A 169 13.10 11.31 22.68
CA GLY A 169 13.59 11.80 23.97
C GLY A 169 14.40 10.78 24.78
N LYS A 170 14.43 9.51 24.36
CA LYS A 170 15.07 8.38 25.07
C LYS A 170 14.59 8.24 26.53
N LYS A 171 13.30 8.45 26.76
CA LYS A 171 12.65 8.41 28.08
C LYS A 171 11.77 7.17 28.28
N SER A 172 11.67 6.28 27.29
CA SER A 172 10.79 5.11 27.36
C SER A 172 11.10 4.14 28.52
N GLY A 173 12.37 4.09 28.96
CA GLY A 173 12.84 3.12 29.96
C GLY A 173 12.84 1.65 29.49
N LYS A 174 12.49 1.41 28.21
CA LYS A 174 12.36 0.07 27.62
C LYS A 174 13.62 -0.38 26.88
N GLU A 175 13.74 -1.70 26.71
CA GLU A 175 14.73 -2.27 25.81
C GLU A 175 14.43 -1.91 24.35
N GLU A 176 15.47 -1.73 23.53
CA GLU A 176 15.33 -1.37 22.12
C GLU A 176 14.48 -2.37 21.35
N ALA A 177 14.58 -3.66 21.69
CA ALA A 177 13.80 -4.74 21.12
C ALA A 177 12.29 -4.58 21.35
N GLU A 178 11.89 -4.10 22.54
CA GLU A 178 10.49 -3.83 22.86
C GLU A 178 10.00 -2.66 22.01
N VAL A 179 10.74 -1.55 22.02
CA VAL A 179 10.40 -0.35 21.22
C VAL A 179 10.26 -0.70 19.73
N PHE A 180 11.17 -1.50 19.17
CA PHE A 180 11.08 -1.96 17.79
C PHE A 180 9.77 -2.70 17.52
N ARG A 181 9.40 -3.66 18.37
CA ARG A 181 8.16 -4.42 18.23
C ARG A 181 6.95 -3.50 18.27
N GLU A 182 6.89 -2.54 19.18
CA GLU A 182 5.77 -1.61 19.30
C GLU A 182 5.54 -0.81 18.02
N ILE A 183 6.63 -0.24 17.48
CA ILE A 183 6.55 0.60 16.28
C ILE A 183 6.25 -0.27 15.04
N ALA A 184 6.80 -1.48 14.96
CA ALA A 184 6.46 -2.43 13.91
C ALA A 184 4.99 -2.86 13.96
N LEU A 185 4.42 -3.03 15.16
CA LEU A 185 3.00 -3.34 15.35
C LEU A 185 2.09 -2.17 14.98
N VAL A 186 2.50 -0.94 15.26
CA VAL A 186 1.82 0.27 14.75
C VAL A 186 1.77 0.24 13.22
N CYS A 187 2.89 -0.10 12.56
CA CYS A 187 2.91 -0.23 11.10
C CYS A 187 2.01 -1.35 10.58
N LEU A 188 1.96 -2.49 11.27
CA LEU A 188 1.11 -3.63 10.90
C LEU A 188 -0.38 -3.28 11.00
N TRP A 189 -0.79 -2.63 12.09
CA TRP A 189 -2.19 -2.36 12.41
C TRP A 189 -2.70 -1.00 11.94
N GLY A 190 -1.85 -0.17 11.31
CA GLY A 190 -2.25 1.13 10.74
C GLY A 190 -3.44 1.02 9.79
N ASN A 191 -3.60 -0.13 9.13
CA ASN A 191 -4.70 -0.46 8.21
C ASN A 191 -6.00 -0.93 8.89
N ARG A 192 -6.03 -0.97 10.23
CA ARG A 192 -7.14 -1.45 11.06
C ARG A 192 -7.55 -0.50 12.17
N ALA A 193 -6.95 0.70 12.26
CA ALA A 193 -7.01 1.61 13.41
C ALA A 193 -8.45 1.95 13.87
N ASP A 194 -9.07 0.99 14.54
CA ASP A 194 -10.07 1.14 15.56
C ASP A 194 -9.28 1.56 16.81
N LEU A 195 -9.62 2.75 17.32
CA LEU A 195 -8.99 3.33 18.51
C LEU A 195 -8.93 2.34 19.67
N SER A 196 -9.83 1.34 19.76
CA SER A 196 -9.80 0.30 20.79
C SER A 196 -8.51 -0.53 20.82
N LEU A 197 -7.88 -0.83 19.68
CA LEU A 197 -6.59 -1.55 19.60
C LEU A 197 -5.42 -0.68 20.08
N LEU A 198 -5.48 0.63 19.85
CA LEU A 198 -4.51 1.60 20.37
C LEU A 198 -4.79 1.98 21.83
N VAL A 199 -6.04 1.87 22.30
CA VAL A 199 -6.49 2.07 23.68
C VAL A 199 -6.20 0.84 24.55
N HIS A 200 -6.12 -0.36 23.96
CA HIS A 200 -5.56 -1.55 24.63
C HIS A 200 -4.02 -1.47 24.84
N LEU A 201 -3.37 -0.43 24.30
CA LEU A 201 -2.04 0.03 24.72
C LEU A 201 -2.11 0.89 25.99
N ASP A 202 -2.91 0.44 26.96
CA ASP A 202 -3.46 1.25 28.04
C ASP A 202 -2.41 2.17 28.69
N LEU A 203 -2.71 3.47 28.67
CA LEU A 203 -1.97 4.56 29.29
C LEU A 203 -2.10 4.46 30.82
N ALA A 204 -1.46 3.47 31.43
CA ALA A 204 -1.33 3.46 32.88
C ALA A 204 -0.35 4.56 33.29
N LYS A 205 -0.86 5.64 33.90
CA LYS A 205 -0.04 6.58 34.66
C LYS A 205 0.49 5.87 35.91
N THR A 206 1.58 5.13 35.79
CA THR A 206 2.44 4.84 36.93
C THR A 206 3.28 6.07 37.23
N GLY A 207 3.41 6.44 38.49
CA GLY A 207 3.98 7.72 38.97
C GLY A 207 5.44 8.01 38.61
N GLU A 208 6.06 7.26 37.69
CA GLU A 208 7.44 7.41 37.24
C GLU A 208 7.62 7.29 35.71
N GLY A 209 6.54 7.36 34.93
CA GLY A 209 6.57 7.29 33.47
C GLY A 209 5.52 6.35 32.90
N THR A 210 5.05 6.65 31.69
CA THR A 210 4.03 5.87 30.97
C THR A 210 4.71 4.74 30.20
N THR A 211 4.67 3.52 30.73
CA THR A 211 5.18 2.32 30.04
C THR A 211 4.15 1.81 29.02
N PHE A 212 4.61 1.13 27.97
CA PHE A 212 3.74 0.32 27.09
C PHE A 212 3.70 -1.04 27.74
N GLN A 213 2.54 -1.47 28.18
CA GLN A 213 2.31 -2.86 28.49
C GLN A 213 1.21 -3.29 27.53
N LEU A 214 1.49 -4.29 26.70
CA LEU A 214 0.44 -5.10 26.11
C LEU A 214 -0.24 -5.77 27.31
N LYS A 215 -1.44 -5.33 27.68
CA LYS A 215 -2.24 -6.11 28.62
C LYS A 215 -2.57 -7.43 27.93
N SER A 216 -2.13 -8.53 28.53
CA SER A 216 -2.64 -9.87 28.30
C SER A 216 -4.07 -9.97 28.87
N ASP A 217 -5.02 -9.24 28.30
CA ASP A 217 -6.45 -9.45 28.61
C ASP A 217 -7.02 -10.40 27.54
N GLU A 218 -7.53 -11.53 28.02
CA GLU A 218 -7.98 -12.71 27.26
C GLU A 218 -9.11 -12.46 26.23
N HIS A 219 -9.55 -11.21 26.04
CA HIS A 219 -10.69 -10.83 25.20
C HIS A 219 -10.42 -9.60 24.32
N ALA A 220 -9.51 -9.73 23.35
CA ALA A 220 -9.50 -9.07 22.02
C ALA A 220 -8.09 -8.97 21.40
N GLU A 221 -7.15 -9.87 21.70
CA GLU A 221 -5.99 -10.03 20.83
C GLU A 221 -6.49 -10.47 19.46
N VAL A 222 -6.32 -9.65 18.43
CA VAL A 222 -6.33 -10.17 17.06
C VAL A 222 -5.02 -10.96 16.96
N PRO A 223 -5.05 -12.31 16.94
CA PRO A 223 -3.82 -13.07 16.99
C PRO A 223 -3.02 -12.80 15.71
N ILE A 224 -1.74 -12.48 15.87
CA ILE A 224 -0.80 -12.44 14.76
C ILE A 224 -0.50 -13.89 14.40
N LEU A 225 -0.98 -14.34 13.25
CA LEU A 225 -0.91 -15.74 12.83
C LEU A 225 0.54 -16.25 12.65
N ALA A 226 1.41 -15.39 12.11
CA ALA A 226 2.84 -15.65 11.97
C ALA A 226 3.60 -14.39 12.39
N ASN A 227 4.46 -14.52 13.41
CA ASN A 227 5.16 -13.38 14.01
C ASN A 227 6.68 -13.62 14.04
N ASP A 228 7.38 -13.06 13.06
CA ASP A 228 8.84 -13.13 12.95
C ASP A 228 9.55 -11.89 13.53
N LEU A 229 8.86 -11.00 14.25
CA LEU A 229 9.44 -9.71 14.69
C LEU A 229 10.70 -9.87 15.56
N ASP A 230 10.79 -10.92 16.36
CA ASP A 230 11.99 -11.23 17.15
C ASP A 230 13.19 -11.53 16.24
N ARG A 231 12.97 -12.38 15.23
CA ARG A 231 13.99 -12.72 14.23
C ARG A 231 14.37 -11.51 13.39
N VAL A 232 13.40 -10.66 13.04
CA VAL A 232 13.68 -9.41 12.33
C VAL A 232 14.50 -8.46 13.21
N TRP A 233 14.17 -8.31 14.48
CA TRP A 233 14.96 -7.49 15.40
C TRP A 233 16.41 -7.97 15.48
N GLU A 234 16.62 -9.28 15.62
CA GLU A 234 17.96 -9.89 15.62
C GLU A 234 18.76 -9.56 14.36
N TYR A 235 18.10 -9.40 13.21
CA TYR A 235 18.72 -8.93 11.97
C TYR A 235 18.94 -7.40 11.98
N VAL A 236 17.90 -6.61 12.21
CA VAL A 236 17.92 -5.15 12.16
C VAL A 236 18.96 -4.56 13.13
N ARG A 237 19.10 -5.13 14.33
CA ARG A 237 20.11 -4.70 15.31
C ARG A 237 21.56 -4.94 14.87
N THR A 238 21.79 -5.73 13.81
CA THR A 238 23.12 -5.90 13.20
C THR A 238 23.42 -4.85 12.14
N LEU A 239 22.39 -4.23 11.56
CA LEU A 239 22.55 -3.19 10.56
C LEU A 239 23.25 -1.97 11.17
N ARG A 240 24.19 -1.40 10.42
CA ARG A 240 24.93 -0.19 10.78
C ARG A 240 24.83 0.77 9.62
N SER A 241 23.91 1.73 9.70
CA SER A 241 23.75 2.77 8.67
C SER A 241 23.43 2.19 7.27
N GLY A 242 22.55 1.19 7.22
CA GLY A 242 22.14 0.53 5.98
C GLY A 242 21.20 1.35 5.08
N GLN A 243 20.87 0.81 3.92
CA GLN A 243 19.75 1.26 3.09
C GLN A 243 18.52 0.41 3.41
N ILE A 244 17.39 1.07 3.72
CA ILE A 244 16.12 0.38 3.97
C ILE A 244 15.08 0.90 2.99
N ASP A 245 14.39 -0.01 2.32
CA ASP A 245 13.33 0.31 1.37
C ASP A 245 11.97 -0.15 1.92
N VAL A 246 11.04 0.78 2.02
CA VAL A 246 9.66 0.52 2.49
C VAL A 246 8.72 0.65 1.29
N ILE A 247 8.10 -0.46 0.90
CA ILE A 247 7.09 -0.52 -0.15
C ILE A 247 5.74 -0.27 0.51
N LEU A 248 5.22 0.94 0.31
CA LEU A 248 4.06 1.47 1.01
C LEU A 248 2.74 0.84 0.52
N ASP A 249 1.77 0.80 1.43
CA ASP A 249 0.37 0.44 1.16
C ASP A 249 -0.47 1.72 1.20
N ASN A 250 -1.19 1.98 2.30
CA ASN A 250 -2.20 3.04 2.38
C ASN A 250 -1.68 4.38 2.93
N ALA A 251 -2.29 5.47 2.44
CA ALA A 251 -2.19 6.81 2.99
C ALA A 251 -2.89 6.94 4.36
N GLY A 252 -2.88 8.15 4.94
CA GLY A 252 -3.54 8.42 6.20
C GLY A 252 -2.77 7.90 7.41
N PHE A 253 -3.47 7.22 8.34
CA PHE A 253 -2.86 6.74 9.58
C PHE A 253 -1.79 5.67 9.35
N GLU A 254 -1.97 4.79 8.35
CA GLU A 254 -0.96 3.77 8.03
C GLU A 254 0.35 4.42 7.57
N LEU A 255 0.29 5.35 6.62
CA LEU A 255 1.45 6.14 6.20
C LEU A 255 2.11 6.85 7.39
N PHE A 256 1.33 7.46 8.30
CA PHE A 256 1.89 8.07 9.51
C PHE A 256 2.68 7.06 10.36
N GLY A 257 2.13 5.86 10.58
CA GLY A 257 2.81 4.76 11.25
C GLY A 257 4.12 4.36 10.54
N ASP A 258 4.07 4.23 9.22
CA ASP A 258 5.23 3.88 8.39
C ASP A 258 6.36 4.93 8.49
N LEU A 259 6.00 6.22 8.55
CA LEU A 259 6.98 7.30 8.74
C LEU A 259 7.58 7.30 10.15
N LEU A 260 6.82 6.94 11.19
CA LEU A 260 7.37 6.75 12.54
C LEU A 260 8.38 5.59 12.58
N PHE A 261 8.08 4.49 11.90
CA PHE A 261 9.01 3.36 11.79
C PHE A 261 10.26 3.70 11.00
N ALA A 262 10.11 4.41 9.88
CA ALA A 262 11.25 4.96 9.15
C ALA A 262 12.10 5.87 10.06
N ASP A 263 11.50 6.79 10.80
CA ASP A 263 12.24 7.70 11.68
C ASP A 263 12.95 6.93 12.79
N TYR A 264 12.32 5.88 13.33
CA TYR A 264 12.94 5.04 14.33
C TYR A 264 14.18 4.34 13.79
N LEU A 265 14.06 3.68 12.64
CA LEU A 265 15.17 2.96 12.00
C LEU A 265 16.35 3.89 11.70
N TYR A 266 16.07 5.10 11.23
CA TYR A 266 17.10 6.12 11.02
C TYR A 266 17.69 6.64 12.34
N SER A 267 16.84 6.99 13.31
CA SER A 267 17.24 7.62 14.57
C SER A 267 18.05 6.71 15.48
N GLN A 268 17.81 5.40 15.44
CA GLN A 268 18.60 4.39 16.15
C GLN A 268 19.87 3.97 15.38
N GLY A 269 20.10 4.53 14.18
CA GLY A 269 21.31 4.26 13.39
C GLY A 269 21.29 2.94 12.61
N HIS A 270 20.13 2.28 12.52
CA HIS A 270 19.96 1.09 11.68
C HIS A 270 20.01 1.46 10.19
N ALA A 271 19.47 2.62 9.82
CA ALA A 271 19.46 3.14 8.45
C ALA A 271 20.25 4.45 8.31
N ARG A 272 20.93 4.61 7.18
CA ARG A 272 21.47 5.89 6.68
C ARG A 272 20.55 6.54 5.67
N VAL A 273 19.91 5.73 4.84
CA VAL A 273 18.96 6.15 3.81
C VAL A 273 17.71 5.29 3.92
N ILE A 274 16.55 5.93 3.84
CA ILE A 274 15.26 5.26 3.76
C ILE A 274 14.60 5.64 2.45
N ARG A 275 14.24 4.64 1.64
CA ARG A 275 13.51 4.82 0.40
C ARG A 275 12.06 4.41 0.62
N LEU A 276 11.15 5.32 0.36
CA LEU A 276 9.70 5.14 0.49
C LEU A 276 9.14 4.96 -0.92
N HIS A 277 8.70 3.75 -1.24
CA HIS A 277 8.16 3.40 -2.56
C HIS A 277 6.65 3.52 -2.56
N GLY A 278 6.15 4.55 -3.25
CA GLY A 278 4.73 4.80 -3.47
C GLY A 278 4.26 4.41 -4.87
N LYS A 279 3.01 4.76 -5.18
CA LYS A 279 2.35 4.45 -6.45
C LYS A 279 2.47 5.64 -7.41
N ALA A 280 2.59 5.35 -8.71
CA ALA A 280 2.73 6.37 -9.75
C ALA A 280 1.40 7.04 -10.13
N ILE A 281 0.28 6.40 -9.80
CA ILE A 281 -1.08 6.83 -10.12
C ILE A 281 -1.98 6.51 -8.92
N PRO A 282 -3.16 7.16 -8.80
CA PRO A 282 -4.20 6.74 -7.84
C PRO A 282 -4.48 5.23 -7.98
N TRP A 283 -4.27 4.50 -6.89
CA TRP A 283 -4.18 3.04 -6.93
C TRP A 283 -4.87 2.44 -5.71
N PHE A 284 -5.63 1.36 -5.92
CA PHE A 284 -6.26 0.58 -4.84
C PHE A 284 -7.00 1.42 -3.77
N VAL A 285 -7.64 2.51 -4.22
CA VAL A 285 -8.35 3.51 -3.40
C VAL A 285 -7.42 4.32 -2.50
N SER A 286 -6.78 3.67 -1.54
CA SER A 286 -6.04 4.35 -0.47
C SER A 286 -4.54 4.30 -0.62
N ASP A 287 -3.98 3.68 -1.67
CA ASP A 287 -2.53 3.55 -1.77
C ASP A 287 -1.83 4.90 -1.87
N VAL A 288 -0.66 4.99 -1.23
CA VAL A 288 0.15 6.21 -1.17
C VAL A 288 0.66 6.62 -2.55
N VAL A 289 0.34 7.85 -2.96
CA VAL A 289 1.03 8.61 -4.01
C VAL A 289 1.83 9.76 -3.40
N ASP A 290 2.67 10.43 -4.18
CA ASP A 290 3.53 11.54 -3.71
C ASP A 290 2.75 12.64 -2.97
N GLN A 291 1.58 13.00 -3.49
CA GLN A 291 0.72 14.02 -2.90
C GLN A 291 0.26 13.66 -1.48
N ASP A 292 0.05 12.37 -1.18
CA ASP A 292 -0.42 11.94 0.14
C ASP A 292 0.64 12.17 1.24
N VAL A 293 1.92 12.03 0.90
CA VAL A 293 3.04 12.35 1.80
C VAL A 293 3.07 13.85 2.06
N THR A 294 2.92 14.65 1.01
CA THR A 294 2.87 16.12 1.11
C THR A 294 1.70 16.57 1.98
N ASP A 295 0.51 15.99 1.77
CA ASP A 295 -0.70 16.33 2.50
C ASP A 295 -0.58 15.96 3.99
N LEU A 296 -0.07 14.76 4.31
CA LEU A 296 0.20 14.36 5.69
C LEU A 296 1.17 15.35 6.37
N LEU A 297 2.29 15.65 5.74
CA LEU A 297 3.29 16.59 6.28
C LEU A 297 2.75 18.02 6.41
N HIS A 298 1.80 18.42 5.56
CA HIS A 298 1.11 19.69 5.69
C HIS A 298 0.22 19.70 6.92
N VAL A 299 -0.65 18.70 7.08
CA VAL A 299 -1.55 18.53 8.24
C VAL A 299 -0.76 18.55 9.54
N LEU A 300 0.31 17.76 9.65
CA LEU A 300 1.15 17.74 10.85
C LEU A 300 1.82 19.09 11.14
N SER A 301 2.21 19.84 10.10
CA SER A 301 2.86 21.15 10.27
C SER A 301 1.91 22.26 10.75
N GLN A 302 0.61 22.11 10.49
CA GLN A 302 -0.43 23.04 10.95
C GLN A 302 -1.12 22.57 12.23
N HIS A 303 -0.70 21.44 12.79
CA HIS A 303 -1.33 20.86 13.98
C HIS A 303 -1.07 21.72 15.23
N GLU A 304 -2.02 21.74 16.17
CA GLU A 304 -1.92 22.50 17.43
C GLU A 304 -0.87 21.93 18.40
N ASP A 305 -0.63 20.62 18.34
CA ASP A 305 0.38 19.93 19.14
C ASP A 305 1.81 20.19 18.63
N ALA A 306 2.72 20.54 19.54
CA ALA A 306 4.11 20.86 19.22
C ALA A 306 4.91 19.64 18.70
N SER A 307 4.62 18.45 19.20
CA SER A 307 5.31 17.21 18.81
C SER A 307 5.02 16.86 17.36
N LEU A 308 3.77 17.04 16.91
CA LEU A 308 3.42 16.81 15.51
C LEU A 308 4.08 17.82 14.56
N ARG A 309 4.17 19.09 14.96
CA ARG A 309 4.92 20.10 14.19
C ARG A 309 6.42 19.80 14.15
N GLU A 310 6.98 19.26 15.22
CA GLU A 310 8.37 18.78 15.27
C GLU A 310 8.60 17.64 14.28
N LEU A 311 7.74 16.61 14.28
CA LEU A 311 7.79 15.50 13.33
C LEU A 311 7.69 16.00 11.88
N ALA A 312 6.75 16.89 11.59
CA ALA A 312 6.61 17.48 10.26
C ALA A 312 7.89 18.19 9.80
N THR A 313 8.50 18.98 10.68
CA THR A 313 9.75 19.72 10.39
C THR A 313 10.91 18.75 10.18
N ARG A 314 11.01 17.73 11.04
CA ARG A 314 12.04 16.70 11.01
C ARG A 314 11.98 15.90 9.71
N TRP A 315 10.81 15.37 9.34
CA TRP A 315 10.61 14.54 8.16
C TRP A 315 10.75 15.31 6.86
N LYS A 316 10.25 16.56 6.79
CA LYS A 316 10.57 17.47 5.66
C LYS A 316 12.08 17.66 5.54
N GLY A 317 12.78 17.83 6.67
CA GLY A 317 14.24 17.89 6.71
C GLY A 317 14.93 16.64 6.19
N PHE A 318 14.39 15.44 6.46
CA PHE A 318 14.94 14.19 5.93
C PHE A 318 14.78 14.06 4.42
N LEU A 319 13.61 14.40 3.89
CA LEU A 319 13.34 14.42 2.46
C LEU A 319 14.25 15.42 1.73
N MET A 320 14.35 16.66 2.25
CA MET A 320 15.21 17.70 1.64
C MET A 320 16.69 17.33 1.62
N ARG A 321 17.17 16.55 2.59
CA ARG A 321 18.57 16.13 2.69
C ARG A 321 18.87 14.81 1.98
N GLY A 322 17.87 14.16 1.37
CA GLY A 322 18.03 12.84 0.77
C GLY A 322 18.31 11.72 1.78
N ILE A 323 18.00 11.95 3.07
CA ILE A 323 18.01 10.91 4.10
C ILE A 323 16.79 10.00 3.87
N TRP A 324 15.66 10.62 3.59
CA TRP A 324 14.49 9.94 3.06
C TRP A 324 14.34 10.29 1.58
N ILE A 325 13.93 9.32 0.79
CA ILE A 325 13.66 9.50 -0.65
C ILE A 325 12.30 8.89 -0.91
N PHE A 326 11.36 9.67 -1.45
CA PHE A 326 10.11 9.12 -1.97
C PHE A 326 10.27 8.85 -3.46
N GLU A 327 9.94 7.64 -3.90
CA GLU A 327 10.01 7.24 -5.29
C GLU A 327 8.71 6.55 -5.70
N ALA A 328 8.27 6.82 -6.92
CA ALA A 328 7.21 6.10 -7.58
C ALA A 328 7.77 5.45 -8.83
N HIS A 329 7.36 4.21 -9.10
CA HIS A 329 7.80 3.45 -10.26
C HIS A 329 6.60 2.75 -10.92
N PRO A 330 6.49 2.76 -12.27
CA PRO A 330 5.36 2.12 -12.97
C PRO A 330 5.15 0.66 -12.62
N PHE A 331 6.21 -0.06 -12.23
CA PHE A 331 6.13 -1.46 -11.79
C PHE A 331 5.18 -1.65 -10.61
N TRP A 332 5.17 -0.74 -9.63
CA TRP A 332 4.31 -0.84 -8.44
C TRP A 332 2.83 -0.81 -8.82
N THR A 333 2.50 -0.09 -9.90
CA THR A 333 1.16 0.05 -10.49
C THR A 333 0.97 -0.80 -11.76
N SER A 334 1.84 -1.79 -11.99
CA SER A 334 1.69 -2.78 -13.07
C SER A 334 0.90 -4.01 -12.57
N PRO A 335 0.42 -4.90 -13.47
CA PRO A 335 -0.22 -6.14 -13.04
C PRO A 335 0.79 -7.24 -12.70
N ARG A 336 2.09 -6.98 -12.82
CA ARG A 336 3.13 -7.97 -12.54
C ARG A 336 3.23 -8.24 -11.04
N ALA A 337 3.28 -9.52 -10.71
CA ALA A 337 3.72 -9.99 -9.40
C ALA A 337 5.22 -9.72 -9.21
N PHE A 338 5.66 -9.66 -7.95
CA PHE A 338 7.03 -9.33 -7.57
C PHE A 338 8.06 -10.40 -7.90
N TRP A 339 7.62 -11.57 -8.35
CA TRP A 339 8.49 -12.55 -8.99
C TRP A 339 9.22 -11.98 -10.22
N HIS A 340 8.66 -10.95 -10.87
CA HIS A 340 9.30 -10.27 -11.99
C HIS A 340 10.17 -9.08 -11.59
N LEU A 341 10.25 -8.72 -10.30
CA LEU A 341 11.12 -7.61 -9.85
C LEU A 341 12.54 -7.72 -10.41
N PRO A 342 13.20 -8.90 -10.35
CA PRO A 342 14.56 -9.03 -10.88
C PRO A 342 14.70 -8.79 -12.40
N GLU A 343 13.61 -8.80 -13.16
CA GLU A 343 13.62 -8.51 -14.60
C GLU A 343 13.58 -6.98 -14.88
N VAL A 344 13.27 -6.16 -13.88
CA VAL A 344 13.12 -4.70 -14.00
C VAL A 344 14.41 -4.02 -13.58
N SER A 345 15.37 -3.92 -14.51
CA SER A 345 16.75 -3.53 -14.21
C SER A 345 16.90 -2.16 -13.51
N ASP A 346 16.11 -1.16 -13.89
CA ASP A 346 16.17 0.19 -13.33
C ASP A 346 15.67 0.24 -11.89
N LEU A 347 14.65 -0.55 -11.55
CA LEU A 347 14.15 -0.66 -10.17
C LEU A 347 14.98 -1.63 -9.31
N TRP A 348 15.31 -2.80 -9.84
CA TRP A 348 15.96 -3.87 -9.09
C TRP A 348 17.45 -3.60 -8.88
N GLU A 349 18.25 -3.57 -9.95
CA GLU A 349 19.70 -3.33 -9.84
C GLU A 349 20.00 -1.90 -9.39
N GLY A 350 19.17 -0.93 -9.78
CA GLY A 350 19.34 0.47 -9.42
C GLY A 350 19.08 0.76 -7.94
N HIS A 351 18.16 0.03 -7.31
CA HIS A 351 17.67 0.38 -5.96
C HIS A 351 17.54 -0.82 -5.03
N LEU A 352 16.62 -1.74 -5.35
CA LEU A 352 16.16 -2.74 -4.37
C LEU A 352 17.20 -3.82 -4.06
N ARG A 353 17.97 -4.28 -5.05
CA ARG A 353 18.95 -5.36 -4.86
C ARG A 353 20.04 -5.00 -3.86
N ASN A 354 20.39 -3.72 -3.77
CA ASN A 354 21.39 -3.21 -2.84
C ASN A 354 20.81 -2.76 -1.49
N SER A 355 19.51 -2.94 -1.27
CA SER A 355 18.89 -2.66 0.02
C SER A 355 19.37 -3.67 1.06
N ASP A 356 19.61 -3.21 2.28
CA ASP A 356 19.91 -4.09 3.41
C ASP A 356 18.62 -4.69 3.99
N PHE A 357 17.48 -4.02 3.81
CA PHE A 357 16.21 -4.49 4.35
C PHE A 357 15.01 -3.95 3.56
N LEU A 358 14.18 -4.86 3.07
CA LEU A 358 12.93 -4.55 2.37
C LEU A 358 11.73 -4.75 3.30
N VAL A 359 10.86 -3.75 3.40
CA VAL A 359 9.62 -3.81 4.19
C VAL A 359 8.43 -3.64 3.26
N PHE A 360 7.66 -4.71 3.07
CA PHE A 360 6.45 -4.71 2.25
C PHE A 360 5.22 -4.54 3.14
N LYS A 361 4.51 -3.42 2.96
CA LYS A 361 3.29 -3.12 3.73
C LYS A 361 2.05 -3.70 3.06
N GLY A 362 1.13 -4.23 3.85
CA GLY A 362 -0.24 -4.44 3.41
C GLY A 362 -0.50 -5.68 2.54
N ASP A 363 -1.77 -5.85 2.18
CA ASP A 363 -2.27 -7.08 1.56
C ASP A 363 -1.91 -7.20 0.08
N LEU A 364 -1.98 -6.10 -0.70
CA LEU A 364 -1.66 -6.14 -2.12
C LEU A 364 -0.18 -6.47 -2.37
N ASN A 365 0.73 -5.87 -1.60
CA ASN A 365 2.15 -6.21 -1.71
C ASN A 365 2.40 -7.67 -1.37
N HIS A 366 1.76 -8.21 -0.34
CA HIS A 366 1.85 -9.63 0.01
C HIS A 366 1.27 -10.54 -1.10
N ARG A 367 0.13 -10.17 -1.70
CA ARG A 367 -0.44 -10.88 -2.85
C ARG A 367 0.52 -10.87 -4.05
N LYS A 368 1.15 -9.72 -4.35
CA LYS A 368 2.17 -9.62 -5.40
C LYS A 368 3.44 -10.41 -5.08
N LEU A 369 3.87 -10.50 -3.82
CA LEU A 369 4.96 -11.40 -3.40
C LEU A 369 4.62 -12.86 -3.71
N LEU A 370 3.40 -13.28 -3.44
CA LEU A 370 2.94 -14.66 -3.59
C LEU A 370 2.29 -14.97 -4.93
N TYR A 371 2.32 -14.04 -5.88
CA TYR A 371 1.68 -14.20 -7.18
C TYR A 371 0.15 -14.43 -7.12
N ASP A 372 -0.51 -14.08 -6.02
CA ASP A 372 -1.97 -14.11 -5.85
C ASP A 372 -2.65 -15.42 -6.33
N CYS A 373 -2.13 -16.56 -5.89
CA CYS A 373 -2.57 -17.88 -6.34
C CYS A 373 -2.82 -18.87 -5.17
N TYR A 374 -3.46 -20.00 -5.46
CA TYR A 374 -3.81 -21.02 -4.47
C TYR A 374 -2.58 -21.85 -4.03
N TRP A 375 -1.77 -21.28 -3.15
CA TRP A 375 -0.73 -22.01 -2.43
C TRP A 375 -1.32 -22.87 -1.32
N PRO A 376 -0.81 -24.09 -1.07
CA PRO A 376 -1.03 -24.77 0.20
C PRO A 376 -0.57 -23.88 1.37
N HIS A 377 -1.38 -23.74 2.42
CA HIS A 377 -1.09 -22.84 3.54
C HIS A 377 0.21 -23.15 4.29
N THR A 378 0.67 -24.40 4.24
CA THR A 378 1.93 -24.86 4.84
C THR A 378 3.15 -24.66 3.93
N THR A 379 2.97 -24.08 2.74
CA THR A 379 4.11 -23.78 1.83
C THR A 379 5.04 -22.80 2.56
N PRO A 380 6.37 -23.05 2.62
CA PRO A 380 7.30 -22.09 3.19
C PRO A 380 7.25 -20.74 2.47
N PHE A 381 7.24 -19.64 3.22
CA PHE A 381 7.19 -18.29 2.63
C PHE A 381 8.33 -18.04 1.64
N SER A 382 9.54 -18.49 1.96
CA SER A 382 10.71 -18.43 1.05
C SER A 382 10.49 -19.15 -0.28
N GLN A 383 9.74 -20.25 -0.30
CA GLN A 383 9.40 -20.92 -1.55
C GLN A 383 8.36 -20.13 -2.36
N ALA A 384 7.38 -19.54 -1.68
CA ALA A 384 6.23 -18.91 -2.32
C ALA A 384 6.53 -17.51 -2.91
N ILE A 385 7.59 -16.82 -2.44
CA ILE A 385 8.08 -15.56 -3.02
C ILE A 385 8.99 -15.75 -4.24
N GLY A 386 9.19 -16.99 -4.69
CA GLY A 386 9.84 -17.31 -5.96
C GLY A 386 11.32 -16.89 -6.00
N PRO A 387 11.76 -16.14 -7.03
CA PRO A 387 13.16 -15.72 -7.15
C PRO A 387 13.73 -15.05 -5.91
N MET A 388 12.93 -14.24 -5.20
CA MET A 388 13.39 -13.49 -4.02
C MET A 388 13.58 -14.33 -2.77
N GLY A 389 13.14 -15.59 -2.76
CA GLY A 389 13.31 -16.49 -1.63
C GLY A 389 14.33 -17.60 -1.87
N GLN A 390 15.03 -17.55 -3.01
CA GLN A 390 16.14 -18.45 -3.28
C GLN A 390 17.33 -18.06 -2.38
N SER A 391 17.92 -19.06 -1.73
CA SER A 391 18.94 -18.93 -0.68
C SER A 391 20.31 -18.40 -1.16
N GLU A 392 20.41 -17.82 -2.35
CA GLU A 392 21.65 -17.19 -2.78
C GLU A 392 21.77 -15.81 -2.10
N SER A 393 22.99 -15.45 -1.71
CA SER A 393 23.38 -14.21 -1.00
C SER A 393 23.04 -12.89 -1.72
N ASP A 394 22.28 -12.97 -2.80
CA ASP A 394 22.07 -11.92 -3.79
C ASP A 394 20.75 -11.16 -3.60
N TYR A 395 19.93 -11.58 -2.64
CA TYR A 395 18.64 -10.96 -2.34
C TYR A 395 18.63 -10.33 -0.94
N PRO A 396 18.11 -9.09 -0.79
CA PRO A 396 17.95 -8.44 0.50
C PRO A 396 17.09 -9.24 1.47
N ALA A 397 17.34 -9.05 2.77
CA ALA A 397 16.40 -9.49 3.80
C ALA A 397 15.06 -8.76 3.62
N LEU A 398 13.96 -9.48 3.84
CA LEU A 398 12.62 -9.00 3.57
C LEU A 398 11.69 -9.28 4.74
N LEU A 399 10.83 -8.30 5.05
CA LEU A 399 9.71 -8.41 5.96
C LEU A 399 8.42 -8.03 5.22
N THR A 400 7.35 -8.78 5.46
CA THR A 400 5.99 -8.37 5.09
C THR A 400 5.17 -8.09 6.35
N LEU A 401 4.63 -6.87 6.44
CA LEU A 401 3.72 -6.46 7.52
C LEU A 401 2.31 -6.40 6.93
N ARG A 402 1.60 -7.51 7.05
CA ARG A 402 0.34 -7.75 6.34
C ARG A 402 -0.80 -8.08 7.30
N THR A 403 -1.85 -7.26 7.28
CA THR A 403 -3.18 -7.67 7.73
C THR A 403 -3.82 -8.54 6.64
N CYS A 404 -4.25 -9.77 6.97
CA CYS A 404 -4.87 -10.67 5.99
C CYS A 404 -6.22 -10.12 5.48
N LYS A 405 -6.30 -9.83 4.17
CA LYS A 405 -7.50 -9.33 3.47
C LYS A 405 -7.76 -10.06 2.14
N SER A 406 -7.18 -11.25 1.97
CA SER A 406 -7.31 -12.07 0.77
C SER A 406 -7.08 -13.55 1.07
N ASP A 407 -7.51 -14.43 0.16
CA ASP A 407 -7.46 -15.89 0.32
C ASP A 407 -6.03 -16.45 0.39
N VAL A 408 -5.05 -15.78 -0.21
CA VAL A 408 -3.66 -16.27 -0.25
C VAL A 408 -2.98 -16.12 1.11
N VAL A 409 -2.57 -17.25 1.70
CA VAL A 409 -1.79 -17.32 2.95
C VAL A 409 -0.86 -18.52 2.87
N VAL A 410 0.38 -18.36 3.32
CA VAL A 410 1.44 -19.39 3.34
C VAL A 410 2.23 -19.29 4.65
N GLY A 411 3.07 -20.29 4.95
CA GLY A 411 3.94 -20.30 6.11
C GLY A 411 3.23 -20.51 7.45
N LEU A 412 2.02 -21.11 7.44
CA LEU A 412 1.27 -21.46 8.64
C LEU A 412 1.72 -22.77 9.28
#